data_AF-A0A7V9H667-F1
#
_entry.id   AF-A0A7V9H667-F1
#
_cell.length_a   1.000
_cell.length_b   1.000
_cell.length_c   1.000
_cell.angle_alpha   90.00
_cell.angle_beta   90.00
_cell.angle_gamma   90.00
#
_symmetry.space_group_name_H-M   'P 1'
#
loop_
_entity.id
_entity.type
_entity.pdbx_description
1 polymer ?
#
loop_
_entity_poly.entity_id
_entity_poly.type
_entity_poly.pdbx_seq_one_letter_code
_entity_poly.pdbx_strand_id
1 'polypeptide(L)' 'MTPREGGRWSVQAEGASRATSVHDSKDEAVSKAKRLAGDRRPSQLLVYKNDGTVQTEQTYG' A
#
# COMPACT_ATOMS: atom_id res chain seq x y z
N MET A 1 -2.54 0.68 -0.48
CA MET A 1 -2.16 1.27 0.82
C MET A 1 -2.99 2.51 1.07
N THR A 2 -3.47 2.74 2.28
CA THR A 2 -4.34 3.85 2.66
C THR A 2 -3.78 4.59 3.88
N PRO A 3 -3.82 5.93 3.91
CA PRO A 3 -3.52 6.69 5.11
C PRO A 3 -4.59 6.46 6.18
N ARG A 4 -4.20 6.58 7.44
CA ARG A 4 -5.02 6.40 8.64
C ARG A 4 -4.85 7.58 9.59
N GLU A 5 -5.79 7.67 10.52
CA GLU A 5 -5.74 8.53 11.71
C GLU A 5 -4.37 8.45 12.42
N GLY A 6 -3.78 9.62 12.65
CA GLY A 6 -2.46 9.78 13.29
C GLY A 6 -1.27 9.70 12.33
N GLY A 7 -1.47 9.87 11.02
CA GLY A 7 -0.37 9.91 10.04
C GLY A 7 0.14 8.52 9.61
N ARG A 8 -0.52 7.46 10.08
CA ARG A 8 -0.14 6.07 9.80
C ARG A 8 -0.59 5.62 8.41
N TRP A 9 0.09 4.62 7.86
CA TRP A 9 -0.10 4.09 6.53
C TRP A 9 -0.35 2.59 6.57
N SER A 10 -1.49 2.16 6.05
CA SER A 10 -1.86 0.76 5.94
C SER A 10 -1.49 0.22 4.57
N VAL A 11 -0.69 -0.84 4.49
CA VAL A 11 -0.43 -1.59 3.25
C VAL A 11 -1.40 -2.76 3.19
N GLN A 12 -2.10 -2.91 2.06
CA GLN A 12 -3.05 -3.99 1.81
C GLN A 12 -2.73 -4.60 0.45
N ALA A 13 -2.61 -5.92 0.42
CA ALA A 13 -2.50 -6.68 -0.82
C ALA A 13 -3.86 -6.78 -1.53
N GLU A 14 -3.86 -6.89 -2.85
CA GLU A 14 -5.07 -7.14 -3.62
C GLU A 14 -5.76 -8.44 -3.14
N GLY A 15 -7.07 -8.39 -2.96
CA GLY A 15 -7.87 -9.50 -2.42
C GLY A 15 -7.77 -9.73 -0.91
N ALA A 16 -6.89 -9.03 -0.19
CA ALA A 16 -6.84 -9.12 1.26
C ALA A 16 -7.99 -8.32 1.89
N SER A 17 -8.77 -8.94 2.78
CA SER A 17 -9.84 -8.25 3.51
C SER A 17 -9.34 -7.32 4.62
N ARG A 18 -8.02 -7.32 4.89
CA ARG A 18 -7.40 -6.56 5.98
C ARG A 18 -6.05 -6.00 5.52
N ALA A 19 -5.58 -4.97 6.24
CA ALA A 19 -4.23 -4.47 6.13
C ALA A 19 -3.21 -5.61 6.34
N THR A 20 -2.30 -5.79 5.39
CA THR A 20 -1.16 -6.71 5.51
C THR A 20 -0.11 -6.16 6.48
N SER A 21 0.05 -4.83 6.56
CA SER A 21 0.90 -4.15 7.54
C SER A 21 0.44 -2.71 7.75
N VAL A 22 0.79 -2.11 8.88
CA VAL A 22 0.56 -0.70 9.18
C VAL A 22 1.89 -0.09 9.62
N HIS A 23 2.21 1.08 9.09
CA HIS A 23 3.45 1.81 9.34
C HIS A 23 3.13 3.23 9.82
N ASP A 24 4.04 3.85 10.55
CA ASP A 24 3.87 5.24 11.00
C ASP A 24 4.32 6.26 9.95
N SER A 25 5.08 5.82 8.94
CA SER A 25 5.55 6.66 7.85
C SER A 25 5.13 6.13 6.48
N LYS A 26 4.98 7.06 5.53
CA LYS A 26 4.69 6.74 4.13
C LYS A 26 5.84 5.95 3.49
N ASP A 27 7.08 6.35 3.75
CA ASP A 27 8.27 5.72 3.17
C ASP A 27 8.40 4.24 3.56
N GLU A 28 8.12 3.89 4.81
CA GLU A 28 8.11 2.49 5.24
C GLU A 28 7.00 1.70 4.55
N ALA A 29 5.79 2.26 4.49
CA ALA A 29 4.67 1.64 3.80
C ALA A 29 4.99 1.40 2.32
N VAL A 30 5.57 2.39 1.64
CA VAL A 30 6.00 2.28 0.24
C VAL A 30 7.04 1.19 0.08
N SER A 31 8.07 1.17 0.92
CA SER A 31 9.11 0.13 0.87
C SER A 31 8.54 -1.27 1.06
N LYS A 32 7.65 -1.45 2.05
CA LYS A 32 7.01 -2.73 2.30
C LYS A 32 6.11 -3.16 1.14
N ALA A 33 5.36 -2.23 0.58
CA ALA A 33 4.44 -2.52 -0.51
C ALA A 33 5.16 -2.82 -1.82
N LYS A 34 6.26 -2.12 -2.13
CA LYS A 34 7.17 -2.44 -3.25
C LYS A 34 7.74 -3.85 -3.12
N ARG A 35 8.19 -4.22 -1.92
CA ARG A 35 8.70 -5.58 -1.65
C ARG A 35 7.61 -6.63 -1.84
N LEU A 36 6.42 -6.38 -1.30
CA LEU A 36 5.28 -7.30 -1.41
C LEU A 36 4.86 -7.51 -2.87
N ALA A 37 4.86 -6.45 -3.67
CA ALA A 37 4.54 -6.51 -5.09
C ALA A 37 5.64 -7.22 -5.89
N GLY A 38 6.92 -6.91 -5.61
CA GLY A 38 8.06 -7.56 -6.25
C GLY A 38 8.12 -9.08 -6.02
N ASP A 39 7.77 -9.53 -4.82
CA ASP A 39 7.73 -10.95 -4.44
C ASP A 39 6.52 -11.71 -5.03
N ARG A 40 5.46 -11.00 -5.45
CA ARG A 40 4.19 -11.59 -5.90
C ARG A 40 3.82 -11.08 -7.28
N ARG A 41 4.47 -11.58 -8.33
CA ARG A 41 4.16 -11.17 -9.70
C ARG A 41 3.13 -12.10 -10.36
N PRO A 42 2.22 -11.57 -11.19
CA PRO A 42 1.97 -10.14 -11.41
C PRO A 42 1.24 -9.50 -10.21
N SER A 43 1.57 -8.26 -9.88
CA SER A 43 0.83 -7.50 -8.85
C SER A 43 0.80 -6.00 -9.11
N GLN A 44 -0.15 -5.34 -8.45
CA GLN A 44 -0.37 -3.91 -8.55
C GLN A 44 -0.29 -3.24 -7.18
N LEU A 45 0.48 -2.16 -7.12
CA LEU A 45 0.60 -1.29 -5.96
C LEU A 45 -0.30 -0.07 -6.14
N LEU A 46 -1.39 -0.02 -5.36
CA LEU A 46 -2.26 1.15 -5.27
C LEU A 46 -1.95 1.93 -4.00
N VAL A 47 -1.76 3.23 -4.10
CA VAL A 47 -1.61 4.17 -2.98
C VAL A 47 -2.83 5.07 -3.00
N TYR A 48 -3.62 5.06 -1.94
CA TYR A 48 -4.79 5.89 -1.77
C TYR A 48 -4.44 7.12 -0.93
N LYS A 49 -5.21 8.20 -1.06
CA LYS A 49 -5.20 9.38 -0.20
C LYS A 49 -6.25 9.22 0.91
N ASN A 50 -6.29 10.20 1.82
CA ASN A 50 -7.31 10.26 2.88
C ASN A 50 -8.74 10.43 2.32
N ASP A 51 -8.88 11.01 1.13
CA ASP A 51 -10.16 11.16 0.44
C ASP A 51 -10.63 9.87 -0.28
N GLY A 52 -9.87 8.77 -0.18
CA GLY A 52 -10.15 7.51 -0.85
C GLY A 52 -9.79 7.47 -2.34
N THR A 53 -9.24 8.55 -2.90
CA THR A 53 -8.75 8.56 -4.29
C THR A 53 -7.38 7.91 -4.40
N VAL A 54 -7.07 7.30 -5.55
CA VAL A 54 -5.73 6.78 -5.82
C VAL A 54 -4.78 7.95 -6.05
N GLN A 55 -3.76 8.07 -5.21
CA GLN A 55 -2.64 8.97 -5.38
C GLN A 55 -1.61 8.42 -6.36
N THR A 56 -1.33 7.12 -6.30
CA THR A 56 -0.27 6.49 -7.08
C THR A 56 -0.67 5.06 -7.40
N GLU A 57 -0.45 4.66 -8.64
CA GLU A 57 -0.62 3.29 -9.10
C GLU A 57 0.69 2.85 -9.74
N GLN A 58 1.16 1.65 -9.40
CA GLN A 58 2.36 1.08 -9.99
C GLN A 58 2.19 -0.42 -10.15
N THR A 59 2.24 -0.89 -11.41
CA THR A 59 2.07 -2.30 -11.75
C THR A 59 3.43 -2.97 -11.91
N TYR A 60 3.58 -4.14 -11.29
CA TYR A 60 4.77 -4.99 -11.33
C TYR A 60 4.44 -6.25 -12.14
N GLY A 61 4.94 -6.27 -13.38
CA GLY A 61 4.91 -7.41 -14.30
C GLY A 61 6.10 -8.37 -14.12
#